data_AF-A0A947GF99-F1
#
_entry.id   AF-A0A947GF99-F1
#
_cell.length_a   1.000
_cell.length_b   1.000
_cell.length_c   1.000
_cell.angle_alpha   90.00
_cell.angle_beta   90.00
_cell.angle_gamma   90.00
#
_symmetry.space_group_name_H-M   'P 1'
#
loop_
_entity.id
_entity.type
_entity.pdbx_description
1 polymer ?
#
loop_
_entity_poly.entity_id
_entity_poly.type
_entity_poly.pdbx_seq_one_letter_code
_entity_poly.pdbx_strand_id
1 'polypeptide(L)'
;MDGFSARKSEPSRTRHLSLSRQDKTRGVAKDKVAEGTVKKSTKPSYGLKFFREKLQMTPFGKRFDPSRDTGTVVGPYRVIADKNRGVEPGFVALKDWTPKDTAKLSTPGHAFSVRADTFIDKGLHPWSGSHAVRSEAAKYLAARDPSVGFRTGKDDPFHFISRNPDLKAEVYGALKTSERVFPALKKHVMDNEKKFNTKHYVKLDYREAQGSGRGEERTYTLPKSNAKSFGFGAIGKFFHQLARRQTPDAINRDAMRESLANDLMSRFGIFAQKLKLVPTVYQPPNGPAVPKLLLDGTHMSGRNGEKFSDFEGAIVGGPRNGQLVKLGEDGKPVKNARGHYEVDTSIREMGRNKIFMLLLGDRDAIGSKGGNKGRVGNEFAAIDPGHSLETGGQNLMARKDIRSDMSFEQPSMFDGKCYKNFSIFDQSPFSERMEGVKELARLSKTNEDVAVFREYAATFGKDNPGLDFSGQIADMEKAYLSRREHILDVFGDRLAVYDFDFSGVPNSMTPQTAQRNTLDVLDALEKISSEHSWMSGNTELEYPMVKNRTEWQVKEQGDNLEFRAEGVGRSARRRLENFVAAQTPGGRYTIVEDNGSLVLRIPKADIGQAHGDFSMTALKRQDRVPG
;
A
#
# COMPACT_ATOMS: atom_id res chain seq x y z
N MET A 1 72.71 -17.43 30.69
CA MET A 1 72.66 -18.50 29.69
C MET A 1 71.39 -19.29 29.94
N ASP A 2 70.50 -19.21 28.96
CA ASP A 2 69.48 -20.18 28.56
C ASP A 2 68.43 -20.69 29.55
N GLY A 3 67.17 -20.60 29.09
CA GLY A 3 66.18 -21.65 29.34
C GLY A 3 65.03 -21.30 30.27
N PHE A 4 64.12 -20.43 29.83
CA PHE A 4 62.77 -20.33 30.40
C PHE A 4 61.98 -21.63 30.13
N SER A 5 61.71 -22.40 31.17
CA SER A 5 60.57 -23.32 31.23
C SER A 5 60.15 -23.48 32.69
N ALA A 6 58.99 -22.94 33.05
CA ALA A 6 58.38 -23.19 34.34
C ALA A 6 56.85 -23.17 34.23
N ARG A 7 56.27 -24.38 34.29
CA ARG A 7 54.90 -24.61 34.74
C ARG A 7 54.75 -24.08 36.17
N LYS A 8 53.66 -23.34 36.43
CA LYS A 8 52.95 -23.14 37.71
C LYS A 8 51.57 -22.57 37.32
N SER A 9 50.43 -22.80 37.93
CA SER A 9 49.94 -23.62 39.05
C SER A 9 48.44 -23.30 39.12
N GLU A 10 47.57 -24.28 39.41
CA GLU A 10 46.15 -24.02 39.72
C GLU A 10 45.99 -23.04 40.90
N PRO A 11 44.84 -22.36 40.97
CA PRO A 11 44.19 -22.18 42.26
C PRO A 11 42.71 -22.61 42.26
N SER A 12 42.45 -23.55 43.18
CA SER A 12 41.34 -23.62 44.13
C SER A 12 39.88 -23.46 43.66
N ARG A 13 39.18 -24.60 43.73
CA ARG A 13 37.72 -24.76 43.83
C ARG A 13 37.12 -24.03 45.04
N THR A 14 35.91 -23.48 44.86
CA THR A 14 34.92 -23.40 45.94
C THR A 14 33.51 -23.74 45.43
N ARG A 15 33.07 -24.95 45.81
CA ARG A 15 31.70 -25.44 46.09
C ARG A 15 30.54 -24.98 45.19
N HIS A 16 30.20 -25.82 44.20
CA HIS A 16 28.81 -26.08 43.86
C HIS A 16 28.26 -27.14 44.82
N LEU A 17 27.25 -26.77 45.62
CA LEU A 17 26.38 -27.71 46.33
C LEU A 17 25.03 -27.74 45.61
N SER A 18 24.72 -28.94 45.15
CA SER A 18 23.46 -29.36 44.56
C SER A 18 22.33 -29.30 45.58
N LEU A 19 21.17 -28.81 45.14
CA LEU A 19 19.89 -29.26 45.64
C LEU A 19 19.03 -29.69 44.46
N SER A 20 18.63 -30.95 44.55
CA SER A 20 17.84 -31.72 43.60
C SER A 20 16.48 -31.08 43.34
N ARG A 21 16.02 -31.17 42.09
CA ARG A 21 14.59 -31.29 41.80
C ARG A 21 14.40 -32.31 40.69
N GLN A 22 13.69 -33.36 41.09
CA GLN A 22 13.30 -34.51 40.30
C GLN A 22 12.63 -34.11 38.99
N ASP A 23 13.02 -34.83 37.95
CA ASP A 23 12.30 -35.01 36.71
C ASP A 23 10.81 -35.29 36.96
N LYS A 24 9.98 -34.33 36.55
CA LYS A 24 8.66 -34.63 35.99
C LYS A 24 8.62 -34.00 34.62
N THR A 25 9.04 -34.80 33.65
CA THR A 25 8.72 -34.70 32.23
C THR A 25 7.19 -34.68 32.06
N ARG A 26 6.59 -33.50 32.25
CA ARG A 26 5.27 -33.21 31.68
C ARG A 26 5.53 -32.76 30.26
N GLY A 27 5.35 -33.70 29.33
CA GLY A 27 5.54 -33.47 27.91
C GLY A 27 4.84 -32.17 27.49
N VAL A 28 5.66 -31.21 27.03
CA VAL A 28 5.16 -30.14 26.19
C VAL A 28 4.62 -30.84 24.95
N ALA A 29 3.30 -30.84 24.82
CA ALA A 29 2.66 -31.29 23.59
C ALA A 29 3.33 -30.52 22.45
N LYS A 30 4.01 -31.25 21.57
CA LYS A 30 4.25 -30.79 20.21
C LYS A 30 2.87 -30.60 19.61
N ASP A 31 2.27 -29.43 19.79
CA ASP A 31 1.15 -29.04 18.97
C ASP A 31 1.70 -28.97 17.55
N LYS A 32 1.38 -30.04 16.83
CA LYS A 32 1.41 -30.08 15.38
C LYS A 32 0.90 -28.73 14.91
N VAL A 33 1.70 -28.06 14.08
CA VAL A 33 1.21 -27.02 13.18
C VAL A 33 -0.05 -27.61 12.57
N ALA A 34 -1.21 -27.12 13.01
CA ALA A 34 -2.47 -27.56 12.46
C ALA A 34 -2.36 -27.26 10.97
N GLU A 35 -2.37 -28.31 10.14
CA GLU A 35 -2.74 -28.20 8.73
C GLU A 35 -4.21 -27.75 8.72
N GLY A 36 -4.43 -26.49 9.11
CA GLY A 36 -5.66 -25.80 8.90
C GLY A 36 -5.86 -25.80 7.41
N THR A 37 -6.95 -26.41 6.97
CA THR A 37 -7.40 -26.42 5.59
C THR A 37 -7.43 -24.97 5.14
N VAL A 38 -6.39 -24.55 4.41
CA VAL A 38 -6.24 -23.20 3.91
C VAL A 38 -7.42 -23.01 2.97
N LYS A 39 -8.42 -22.21 3.38
CA LYS A 39 -9.38 -21.68 2.41
C LYS A 39 -8.52 -21.03 1.33
N LYS A 40 -8.62 -21.54 0.08
CA LYS A 40 -8.04 -20.86 -1.09
C LYS A 40 -8.29 -19.37 -0.92
N SER A 41 -7.23 -18.57 -1.03
CA SER A 41 -7.35 -17.12 -1.05
C SER A 41 -8.54 -16.74 -1.93
N THR A 42 -9.56 -16.08 -1.36
CA THR A 42 -10.76 -15.72 -2.12
C THR A 42 -10.47 -14.66 -3.19
N LYS A 43 -9.29 -14.02 -3.12
CA LYS A 43 -8.83 -13.00 -4.08
C LYS A 43 -7.38 -13.28 -4.49
N PRO A 44 -7.14 -13.71 -5.74
CA PRO A 44 -5.79 -13.98 -6.22
C PRO A 44 -5.01 -12.67 -6.42
N SER A 45 -3.69 -12.68 -6.20
CA SER A 45 -2.79 -11.52 -6.25
C SER A 45 -2.93 -10.77 -7.57
N TYR A 46 -3.21 -9.46 -7.56
CA TYR A 46 -3.44 -8.72 -8.80
C TYR A 46 -2.15 -8.57 -9.61
N GLY A 47 -1.01 -8.49 -8.93
CA GLY A 47 0.33 -8.47 -9.48
C GLY A 47 0.60 -9.54 -10.55
N LEU A 48 0.11 -10.75 -10.28
CA LEU A 48 0.32 -11.95 -11.10
C LEU A 48 -0.76 -12.18 -12.16
N LYS A 49 -1.67 -11.22 -12.35
CA LYS A 49 -2.81 -11.37 -13.28
C LYS A 49 -2.38 -11.77 -14.69
N PHE A 50 -1.28 -11.20 -15.19
CA PHE A 50 -0.79 -11.49 -16.55
C PHE A 50 -0.37 -12.96 -16.69
N PHE A 51 0.40 -13.48 -15.73
CA PHE A 51 0.90 -14.86 -15.72
C PHE A 51 -0.25 -15.87 -15.67
N ARG A 52 -1.26 -15.62 -14.82
CA ARG A 52 -2.45 -16.49 -14.74
C ARG A 52 -3.26 -16.51 -16.04
N GLU A 53 -3.39 -15.35 -16.70
CA GLU A 53 -4.17 -15.22 -17.93
C GLU A 53 -3.41 -15.62 -19.20
N LYS A 54 -2.14 -16.06 -19.07
CA LYS A 54 -1.24 -16.46 -20.17
C LYS A 54 -1.33 -15.50 -21.37
N LEU A 55 -1.29 -14.19 -21.07
CA LEU A 55 -1.51 -13.18 -22.09
C LEU A 55 -0.34 -13.19 -23.10
N GLN A 56 -0.68 -13.14 -24.40
CA GLN A 56 0.33 -13.13 -25.45
C GLN A 56 1.16 -11.84 -25.41
N MET A 57 2.43 -12.03 -25.68
CA MET A 57 3.52 -11.09 -25.59
C MET A 57 3.86 -10.54 -26.97
N THR A 58 3.91 -9.21 -27.13
CA THR A 58 4.64 -8.61 -28.25
C THR A 58 6.01 -8.17 -27.70
N PRO A 59 7.14 -8.59 -28.29
CA PRO A 59 8.46 -8.15 -27.85
C PRO A 59 8.53 -6.62 -27.85
N PHE A 60 8.89 -6.02 -26.73
CA PHE A 60 9.19 -4.59 -26.65
C PHE A 60 10.61 -4.39 -27.18
N GLY A 61 10.82 -4.64 -28.48
CA GLY A 61 12.15 -4.69 -29.10
C GLY A 61 12.87 -3.33 -29.24
N LYS A 62 12.21 -2.23 -28.86
CA LYS A 62 12.80 -0.88 -28.75
C LYS A 62 12.08 -0.13 -27.62
N ARG A 63 12.82 0.60 -26.79
CA ARG A 63 12.21 1.51 -25.79
C ARG A 63 11.41 2.59 -26.52
N PHE A 64 10.28 2.97 -25.92
CA PHE A 64 9.51 4.15 -26.26
C PHE A 64 10.30 5.47 -26.10
N ASP A 65 10.35 6.27 -27.17
CA ASP A 65 10.76 7.67 -27.20
C ASP A 65 9.52 8.57 -27.33
N PRO A 66 9.09 9.26 -26.26
CA PRO A 66 7.90 10.11 -26.26
C PRO A 66 7.87 11.20 -27.32
N SER A 67 9.05 11.67 -27.76
CA SER A 67 9.17 12.69 -28.80
C SER A 67 8.83 12.16 -30.21
N ARG A 68 8.79 10.84 -30.40
CA ARG A 68 8.60 10.18 -31.69
C ARG A 68 7.46 9.16 -31.71
N ASP A 69 7.17 8.54 -30.57
CA ASP A 69 6.34 7.36 -30.50
C ASP A 69 4.94 7.64 -29.92
N THR A 70 4.59 8.91 -29.62
CA THR A 70 3.22 9.23 -29.16
C THR A 70 2.19 8.76 -30.20
N GLY A 71 1.23 7.94 -29.76
CA GLY A 71 0.24 7.28 -30.63
C GLY A 71 0.64 5.86 -31.08
N THR A 72 1.89 5.44 -30.87
CA THR A 72 2.38 4.08 -31.16
C THR A 72 1.71 3.06 -30.25
N VAL A 73 1.44 1.89 -30.82
CA VAL A 73 0.87 0.74 -30.12
C VAL A 73 2.01 -0.19 -29.71
N VAL A 74 2.11 -0.46 -28.41
CA VAL A 74 3.10 -1.37 -27.83
C VAL A 74 2.37 -2.44 -27.03
N GLY A 75 2.35 -3.67 -27.56
CA GLY A 75 1.48 -4.74 -27.05
C GLY A 75 0.01 -4.30 -27.03
N PRO A 76 -0.70 -4.40 -25.89
CA PRO A 76 -2.09 -3.97 -25.78
C PRO A 76 -2.24 -2.47 -25.40
N TYR A 77 -1.19 -1.66 -25.51
CA TYR A 77 -1.17 -0.27 -25.04
C TYR A 77 -0.96 0.70 -26.19
N ARG A 78 -1.72 1.78 -26.21
CA ARG A 78 -1.48 2.97 -27.02
C ARG A 78 -0.81 4.02 -26.15
N VAL A 79 0.41 4.41 -26.50
CA VAL A 79 1.16 5.34 -25.67
C VAL A 79 0.72 6.78 -25.94
N ILE A 80 0.60 7.57 -24.87
CA ILE A 80 0.07 8.94 -24.94
C ILE A 80 1.01 9.99 -24.36
N ALA A 81 1.95 9.64 -23.49
CA ALA A 81 2.93 10.57 -22.93
C ALA A 81 4.11 9.85 -22.26
N ASP A 82 5.18 10.60 -21.98
CA ASP A 82 6.25 10.17 -21.08
C ASP A 82 5.81 10.19 -19.61
N LYS A 83 6.40 9.31 -18.80
CA LYS A 83 6.25 9.38 -17.34
C LYS A 83 7.25 10.39 -16.77
N ASN A 84 6.85 11.66 -16.76
CA ASN A 84 7.69 12.78 -16.33
C ASN A 84 7.86 12.94 -14.81
N ARG A 85 7.14 12.14 -14.00
CA ARG A 85 7.19 12.19 -12.52
C ARG A 85 7.71 10.88 -11.93
N GLY A 86 8.47 10.99 -10.84
CA GLY A 86 9.10 9.86 -10.16
C GLY A 86 10.50 9.50 -10.72
N VAL A 87 11.20 8.64 -9.99
CA VAL A 87 12.60 8.27 -10.30
C VAL A 87 12.68 7.26 -11.44
N GLU A 88 11.70 6.37 -11.55
CA GLU A 88 11.74 5.27 -12.50
C GLU A 88 11.32 5.67 -13.92
N PRO A 89 12.05 5.21 -14.95
CA PRO A 89 11.69 5.44 -16.34
C PRO A 89 10.41 4.68 -16.71
N GLY A 90 9.64 5.23 -17.64
CA GLY A 90 8.37 4.64 -18.03
C GLY A 90 7.59 5.49 -19.03
N PHE A 91 6.33 5.13 -19.26
CA PHE A 91 5.42 5.89 -20.13
C PHE A 91 3.99 5.84 -19.60
N VAL A 92 3.16 6.77 -20.07
CA VAL A 92 1.72 6.79 -19.81
C VAL A 92 1.00 6.30 -21.05
N ALA A 93 0.09 5.35 -20.89
CA ALA A 93 -0.66 4.74 -21.98
C ALA A 93 -2.14 4.58 -21.68
N LEU A 94 -2.90 4.32 -22.75
CA LEU A 94 -4.27 3.80 -22.72
C LEU A 94 -4.26 2.37 -23.23
N LYS A 95 -5.29 1.58 -22.92
CA LYS A 95 -5.46 0.29 -23.60
C LYS A 95 -5.83 0.53 -25.06
N ASP A 96 -5.29 -0.30 -25.95
CA ASP A 96 -5.75 -0.34 -27.33
C ASP A 96 -6.65 -1.56 -27.58
N TRP A 97 -7.32 -1.54 -28.72
CA TRP A 97 -8.17 -2.63 -29.18
C TRP A 97 -7.38 -3.89 -29.48
N THR A 98 -7.84 -5.04 -28.97
CA THR A 98 -7.21 -6.34 -29.20
C THR A 98 -8.17 -7.31 -29.91
N PRO A 99 -7.68 -8.42 -30.51
CA PRO A 99 -8.57 -9.45 -31.08
C PRO A 99 -9.58 -10.01 -30.06
N LYS A 100 -9.19 -10.13 -28.78
CA LYS A 100 -10.11 -10.52 -27.69
C LYS A 100 -11.26 -9.54 -27.49
N ASP A 101 -11.09 -8.27 -27.88
CA ASP A 101 -12.15 -7.27 -27.79
C ASP A 101 -13.13 -7.37 -28.95
N THR A 102 -12.68 -7.79 -30.14
CA THR A 102 -13.55 -8.14 -31.26
C THR A 102 -14.49 -9.30 -30.89
N ALA A 103 -13.98 -10.36 -30.25
CA ALA A 103 -14.82 -11.48 -29.82
C ALA A 103 -15.96 -11.07 -28.85
N LYS A 104 -15.73 -10.03 -28.04
CA LYS A 104 -16.72 -9.51 -27.09
C LYS A 104 -17.85 -8.72 -27.74
N LEU A 105 -17.67 -8.23 -28.97
CA LEU A 105 -18.74 -7.56 -29.73
C LEU A 105 -19.85 -8.55 -30.09
N SER A 106 -19.50 -9.81 -30.28
CA SER A 106 -20.41 -10.90 -30.65
C SER A 106 -20.91 -11.68 -29.44
N THR A 107 -20.53 -11.30 -28.21
CA THR A 107 -20.97 -11.98 -26.98
C THR A 107 -22.26 -11.32 -26.47
N PRO A 108 -23.42 -12.01 -26.50
CA PRO A 108 -24.68 -11.45 -26.03
C PRO A 108 -24.59 -10.94 -24.59
N GLY A 109 -25.17 -9.77 -24.32
CA GLY A 109 -25.18 -9.16 -22.99
C GLY A 109 -23.84 -8.55 -22.53
N HIS A 110 -22.74 -8.77 -23.26
CA HIS A 110 -21.47 -8.11 -22.94
C HIS A 110 -21.57 -6.61 -23.22
N ALA A 111 -20.97 -5.77 -22.35
CA ALA A 111 -21.02 -4.31 -22.45
C ALA A 111 -20.62 -3.75 -23.84
N PHE A 112 -19.64 -4.41 -24.49
CA PHE A 112 -19.20 -4.05 -25.83
C PHE A 112 -20.26 -4.36 -26.89
N SER A 113 -20.94 -5.51 -26.78
CA SER A 113 -22.05 -5.85 -27.67
C SER A 113 -23.18 -4.84 -27.50
N VAL A 114 -23.58 -4.54 -26.27
CA VAL A 114 -24.67 -3.58 -25.99
C VAL A 114 -24.37 -2.20 -26.56
N ARG A 115 -23.15 -1.69 -26.39
CA ARG A 115 -22.73 -0.41 -26.98
C ARG A 115 -22.67 -0.45 -28.50
N ALA A 116 -22.18 -1.55 -29.07
CA ALA A 116 -22.16 -1.75 -30.51
C ALA A 116 -23.57 -1.79 -31.11
N ASP A 117 -24.50 -2.50 -30.46
CA ASP A 117 -25.90 -2.57 -30.85
C ASP A 117 -26.55 -1.18 -30.78
N THR A 118 -26.28 -0.41 -29.72
CA THR A 118 -26.74 0.98 -29.59
C THR A 118 -26.21 1.88 -30.72
N PHE A 119 -24.94 1.70 -31.11
CA PHE A 119 -24.35 2.41 -32.23
C PHE A 119 -25.03 2.05 -33.56
N ILE A 120 -25.29 0.75 -33.77
CA ILE A 120 -25.98 0.24 -34.98
C ILE A 120 -27.43 0.72 -35.02
N ASP A 121 -28.18 0.64 -33.91
CA ASP A 121 -29.56 1.12 -33.81
C ASP A 121 -29.65 2.61 -34.23
N LYS A 122 -28.78 3.46 -33.67
CA LYS A 122 -28.67 4.88 -34.05
C LYS A 122 -28.25 5.04 -35.51
N GLY A 123 -27.31 4.21 -35.96
CA GLY A 123 -26.78 4.22 -37.32
C GLY A 123 -27.79 3.79 -38.37
N LEU A 124 -28.75 2.94 -38.04
CA LEU A 124 -29.79 2.47 -38.95
C LEU A 124 -30.93 3.48 -39.12
N HIS A 125 -31.10 4.41 -38.17
CA HIS A 125 -32.24 5.34 -38.16
C HIS A 125 -32.44 6.05 -39.52
N PRO A 126 -33.66 6.11 -40.09
CA PRO A 126 -33.86 6.56 -41.48
C PRO A 126 -33.44 8.01 -41.75
N TRP A 127 -33.59 8.88 -40.74
CA TRP A 127 -33.46 10.33 -40.87
C TRP A 127 -32.12 10.88 -40.37
N SER A 128 -31.50 10.18 -39.43
CA SER A 128 -30.30 10.64 -38.71
C SER A 128 -29.20 9.58 -38.61
N GLY A 129 -29.44 8.42 -39.24
CA GLY A 129 -28.52 7.30 -39.24
C GLY A 129 -27.32 7.50 -40.16
N SER A 130 -26.31 6.67 -39.97
CA SER A 130 -25.10 6.65 -40.78
C SER A 130 -25.38 6.01 -42.14
N HIS A 131 -25.06 6.71 -43.22
CA HIS A 131 -25.14 6.15 -44.57
C HIS A 131 -24.34 4.85 -44.71
N ALA A 132 -23.16 4.76 -44.08
CA ALA A 132 -22.34 3.55 -44.10
C ALA A 132 -23.06 2.36 -43.44
N VAL A 133 -23.67 2.57 -42.26
CA VAL A 133 -24.40 1.52 -41.54
C VAL A 133 -25.62 1.06 -42.35
N ARG A 134 -26.43 1.99 -42.85
CA ARG A 134 -27.62 1.67 -43.66
C ARG A 134 -27.27 0.99 -44.97
N SER A 135 -26.23 1.45 -45.66
CA SER A 135 -25.77 0.86 -46.92
C SER A 135 -25.28 -0.58 -46.71
N GLU A 136 -24.48 -0.84 -45.67
CA GLU A 136 -23.97 -2.19 -45.39
C GLU A 136 -25.09 -3.13 -44.91
N ALA A 137 -26.07 -2.63 -44.16
CA ALA A 137 -27.24 -3.41 -43.77
C ALA A 137 -28.10 -3.79 -45.00
N ALA A 138 -28.33 -2.85 -45.91
CA ALA A 138 -29.08 -3.11 -47.14
C ALA A 138 -28.33 -4.10 -48.05
N LYS A 139 -27.00 -3.99 -48.17
CA LYS A 139 -26.18 -4.98 -48.91
C LYS A 139 -26.30 -6.37 -48.32
N TYR A 140 -26.24 -6.50 -46.99
CA TYR A 140 -26.39 -7.78 -46.33
C TYR A 140 -27.77 -8.40 -46.57
N LEU A 141 -28.84 -7.62 -46.43
CA LEU A 141 -30.21 -8.06 -46.68
C LEU A 141 -30.44 -8.43 -48.15
N ALA A 142 -29.83 -7.69 -49.10
CA ALA A 142 -29.93 -7.97 -50.52
C ALA A 142 -29.15 -9.23 -50.95
N ALA A 143 -28.14 -9.63 -50.18
CA ALA A 143 -27.35 -10.84 -50.43
C ALA A 143 -27.97 -12.11 -49.82
N ARG A 144 -29.06 -11.98 -49.06
CA ARG A 144 -29.83 -13.12 -48.54
C ARG A 144 -30.71 -13.75 -49.63
N ASP A 145 -31.23 -14.94 -49.34
CA ASP A 145 -32.15 -15.64 -50.22
C ASP A 145 -33.34 -14.74 -50.64
N PRO A 146 -33.75 -14.74 -51.92
CA PRO A 146 -34.88 -13.94 -52.39
C PRO A 146 -36.18 -14.12 -51.60
N SER A 147 -36.37 -15.28 -50.95
CA SER A 147 -37.49 -15.55 -50.04
C SER A 147 -37.55 -14.63 -48.81
N VAL A 148 -36.44 -13.98 -48.45
CA VAL A 148 -36.40 -12.94 -47.41
C VAL A 148 -37.17 -11.69 -47.84
N GLY A 149 -37.28 -11.43 -49.15
CA GLY A 149 -38.18 -10.39 -49.68
C GLY A 149 -37.69 -8.95 -49.56
N PHE A 150 -36.42 -8.71 -49.22
CA PHE A 150 -35.83 -7.37 -49.20
C PHE A 150 -35.58 -6.84 -50.62
N ARG A 151 -36.17 -5.69 -50.98
CA ARG A 151 -36.01 -5.08 -52.31
C ARG A 151 -35.06 -3.90 -52.25
N THR A 152 -33.85 -4.09 -52.79
CA THR A 152 -32.82 -3.06 -52.90
C THR A 152 -33.37 -1.79 -53.56
N GLY A 153 -33.18 -0.64 -52.91
CA GLY A 153 -33.62 0.67 -53.40
C GLY A 153 -35.11 0.99 -53.19
N LYS A 154 -35.92 0.03 -52.76
CA LYS A 154 -37.35 0.24 -52.42
C LYS A 154 -37.63 0.11 -50.93
N ASP A 155 -36.99 -0.85 -50.26
CA ASP A 155 -37.19 -1.09 -48.83
C ASP A 155 -36.11 -0.39 -48.01
N ASP A 156 -36.52 0.29 -46.94
CA ASP A 156 -35.61 0.87 -45.96
C ASP A 156 -35.12 -0.21 -44.98
N PRO A 157 -33.81 -0.38 -44.77
CA PRO A 157 -33.27 -1.46 -43.95
C PRO A 157 -33.72 -1.36 -42.49
N PHE A 158 -33.93 -0.17 -41.93
CA PHE A 158 -34.41 -0.01 -40.56
C PHE A 158 -35.85 -0.51 -40.42
N HIS A 159 -36.77 -0.01 -41.25
CA HIS A 159 -38.16 -0.46 -41.23
C HIS A 159 -38.33 -1.93 -41.61
N PHE A 160 -37.44 -2.47 -42.45
CA PHE A 160 -37.44 -3.88 -42.80
C PHE A 160 -37.01 -4.77 -41.62
N ILE A 161 -35.93 -4.42 -40.93
CA ILE A 161 -35.45 -5.15 -39.73
C ILE A 161 -36.47 -5.05 -38.60
N SER A 162 -37.11 -3.88 -38.39
CA SER A 162 -38.15 -3.72 -37.37
C SER A 162 -39.36 -4.65 -37.57
N ARG A 163 -39.67 -5.00 -38.82
CA ARG A 163 -40.77 -5.95 -39.15
C ARG A 163 -40.32 -7.41 -39.14
N ASN A 164 -39.02 -7.67 -39.12
CA ASN A 164 -38.42 -9.01 -39.16
C ASN A 164 -37.38 -9.14 -38.03
N PRO A 165 -37.83 -9.20 -36.76
CA PRO A 165 -36.94 -9.13 -35.60
C PRO A 165 -35.92 -10.27 -35.56
N ASP A 166 -36.24 -11.43 -36.12
CA ASP A 166 -35.34 -12.59 -36.17
C ASP A 166 -34.09 -12.32 -37.02
N LEU A 167 -34.17 -11.43 -38.01
CA LEU A 167 -33.03 -11.02 -38.84
C LEU A 167 -32.12 -10.02 -38.13
N LYS A 168 -32.58 -9.40 -37.03
CA LYS A 168 -31.84 -8.34 -36.34
C LYS A 168 -30.47 -8.84 -35.88
N ALA A 169 -30.42 -10.00 -35.23
CA ALA A 169 -29.17 -10.55 -34.72
C ALA A 169 -28.15 -10.83 -35.83
N GLU A 170 -28.61 -11.32 -36.98
CA GLU A 170 -27.77 -11.64 -38.13
C GLU A 170 -27.20 -10.38 -38.79
N VAL A 171 -28.07 -9.38 -39.05
CA VAL A 171 -27.65 -8.09 -39.63
C VAL A 171 -26.66 -7.39 -38.69
N TYR A 172 -26.91 -7.42 -37.38
CA TYR A 172 -26.05 -6.75 -36.40
C TYR A 172 -24.70 -7.46 -36.31
N GLY A 173 -24.69 -8.80 -36.37
CA GLY A 173 -23.47 -9.59 -36.50
C GLY A 173 -22.65 -9.19 -37.72
N ALA A 174 -23.28 -9.07 -38.89
CA ALA A 174 -22.60 -8.69 -40.13
C ALA A 174 -22.03 -7.25 -40.07
N LEU A 175 -22.78 -6.31 -39.50
CA LEU A 175 -22.33 -4.92 -39.34
C LEU A 175 -21.16 -4.80 -38.35
N LYS A 176 -21.12 -5.63 -37.31
CA LYS A 176 -20.01 -5.70 -36.36
C LYS A 176 -18.71 -6.21 -37.00
N THR A 177 -18.77 -6.87 -38.15
CA THR A 177 -17.60 -7.37 -38.89
C THR A 177 -17.35 -6.63 -40.21
N SER A 178 -18.22 -5.72 -40.62
CA SER A 178 -18.07 -4.97 -41.88
C SER A 178 -16.86 -4.03 -41.84
N GLU A 179 -15.96 -4.14 -42.82
CA GLU A 179 -14.76 -3.28 -42.92
C GLU A 179 -15.10 -1.78 -42.96
N ARG A 180 -16.29 -1.42 -43.47
CA ARG A 180 -16.74 -0.03 -43.60
C ARG A 180 -17.35 0.52 -42.31
N VAL A 181 -18.01 -0.31 -41.51
CA VAL A 181 -18.71 0.10 -40.27
C VAL A 181 -17.84 -0.11 -39.03
N PHE A 182 -17.05 -1.19 -39.02
CA PHE A 182 -16.26 -1.60 -37.88
C PHE A 182 -15.32 -0.51 -37.35
N PRO A 183 -14.60 0.32 -38.15
CA PRO A 183 -13.73 1.37 -37.63
C PRO A 183 -14.47 2.40 -36.76
N ALA A 184 -15.65 2.85 -37.20
CA ALA A 184 -16.47 3.82 -36.46
C ALA A 184 -17.11 3.20 -35.23
N LEU A 185 -17.58 1.95 -35.33
CA LEU A 185 -18.12 1.18 -34.22
C LEU A 185 -17.05 0.92 -33.15
N LYS A 186 -15.86 0.46 -33.55
CA LYS A 186 -14.70 0.28 -32.68
C LYS A 186 -14.37 1.57 -31.94
N LYS A 187 -14.28 2.70 -32.66
CA LYS A 187 -14.05 4.01 -32.04
C LYS A 187 -15.15 4.35 -31.01
N HIS A 188 -16.42 4.17 -31.37
CA HIS A 188 -17.54 4.42 -30.46
C HIS A 188 -17.44 3.60 -29.17
N VAL A 189 -17.13 2.30 -29.28
CA VAL A 189 -16.93 1.44 -28.11
C VAL A 189 -15.72 1.91 -27.29
N MET A 190 -14.59 2.21 -27.94
CA MET A 190 -13.40 2.70 -27.25
C MET A 190 -13.66 4.00 -26.48
N ASP A 191 -14.34 4.97 -27.08
CA ASP A 191 -14.63 6.27 -26.48
C ASP A 191 -15.57 6.14 -25.25
N ASN A 192 -16.41 5.10 -25.20
CA ASN A 192 -17.46 4.96 -24.17
C ASN A 192 -17.18 3.87 -23.13
N GLU A 193 -16.03 3.20 -23.19
CA GLU A 193 -15.65 2.12 -22.29
C GLU A 193 -14.48 2.50 -21.40
N LYS A 194 -14.68 2.41 -20.07
CA LYS A 194 -13.68 2.79 -19.07
C LYS A 194 -12.33 2.10 -19.30
N LYS A 195 -12.32 0.86 -19.81
CA LYS A 195 -11.10 0.11 -20.14
C LYS A 195 -10.15 0.90 -21.05
N PHE A 196 -10.65 1.57 -22.08
CA PHE A 196 -9.82 2.27 -23.07
C PHE A 196 -9.49 3.70 -22.66
N ASN A 197 -10.25 4.27 -21.73
CA ASN A 197 -10.07 5.66 -21.26
C ASN A 197 -9.31 5.76 -19.93
N THR A 198 -8.99 4.64 -19.29
CA THR A 198 -8.22 4.62 -18.04
C THR A 198 -6.74 4.72 -18.35
N LYS A 199 -6.05 5.69 -17.73
CA LYS A 199 -4.61 5.85 -17.84
C LYS A 199 -3.87 4.71 -17.13
N HIS A 200 -2.83 4.22 -17.78
CA HIS A 200 -1.87 3.24 -17.29
C HIS A 200 -0.49 3.88 -17.19
N TYR A 201 0.17 3.69 -16.06
CA TYR A 201 1.55 4.12 -15.80
C TYR A 201 2.44 2.89 -15.87
N VAL A 202 3.14 2.75 -16.99
CA VAL A 202 4.07 1.63 -17.19
C VAL A 202 5.45 2.08 -16.71
N LYS A 203 6.04 1.37 -15.74
CA LYS A 203 7.36 1.67 -15.14
C LYS A 203 8.40 0.60 -15.47
N LEU A 204 9.65 0.90 -15.10
CA LEU A 204 10.84 0.07 -15.27
C LEU A 204 11.21 -0.20 -16.73
N ASP A 205 10.90 0.77 -17.60
CA ASP A 205 11.27 0.72 -19.03
C ASP A 205 12.66 1.34 -19.27
N TYR A 206 13.71 0.58 -18.96
CA TYR A 206 15.10 1.02 -19.11
C TYR A 206 15.57 1.05 -20.58
N ARG A 207 16.46 1.99 -20.92
CA ARG A 207 17.02 2.18 -22.29
C ARG A 207 18.07 1.12 -22.61
N GLU A 208 17.83 0.30 -23.63
CA GLU A 208 18.85 -0.60 -24.18
C GLU A 208 20.08 0.15 -24.71
N ALA A 209 19.89 1.26 -25.41
CA ALA A 209 20.98 2.11 -25.93
C ALA A 209 21.83 2.81 -24.84
N GLN A 210 21.39 2.77 -23.58
CA GLN A 210 22.14 3.29 -22.43
C GLN A 210 22.67 2.17 -21.52
N GLY A 211 22.71 0.95 -22.06
CA GLY A 211 23.33 -0.18 -21.40
C GLY A 211 24.77 -0.40 -21.84
N SER A 212 25.60 -0.87 -20.90
CA SER A 212 26.99 -1.28 -21.14
C SER A 212 27.14 -2.77 -20.82
N GLY A 213 27.90 -3.51 -21.65
CA GLY A 213 28.07 -4.96 -21.52
C GLY A 213 27.29 -5.79 -22.56
N ARG A 214 27.36 -7.12 -22.48
CA ARG A 214 26.69 -8.09 -23.37
C ARG A 214 25.90 -9.11 -22.55
N GLY A 215 24.81 -9.66 -23.11
CA GLY A 215 24.03 -10.73 -22.46
C GLY A 215 23.48 -10.37 -21.07
N GLU A 216 23.56 -11.30 -20.13
CA GLU A 216 23.08 -11.17 -18.74
C GLU A 216 23.91 -10.19 -17.89
N GLU A 217 25.17 -9.93 -18.28
CA GLU A 217 26.06 -8.96 -17.61
C GLU A 217 25.79 -7.51 -18.06
N ARG A 218 24.89 -7.30 -19.03
CA ARG A 218 24.53 -5.96 -19.49
C ARG A 218 23.90 -5.18 -18.35
N THR A 219 24.45 -4.01 -18.03
CA THR A 219 23.89 -3.09 -17.06
C THR A 219 23.14 -1.98 -17.77
N TYR A 220 22.05 -1.49 -17.17
CA TYR A 220 21.21 -0.43 -17.72
C TYR A 220 21.30 0.81 -16.83
N THR A 221 21.38 1.98 -17.46
CA THR A 221 21.54 3.26 -16.75
C THR A 221 20.24 4.05 -16.74
N LEU A 222 19.94 4.77 -15.64
CA LEU A 222 18.79 5.69 -15.57
C LEU A 222 18.90 6.81 -16.62
N PRO A 223 17.79 7.29 -17.22
CA PRO A 223 17.81 8.45 -18.10
C PRO A 223 18.32 9.73 -17.41
N LYS A 224 19.01 10.60 -18.15
CA LYS A 224 19.53 11.88 -17.62
C LYS A 224 18.43 12.79 -17.05
N SER A 225 17.22 12.71 -17.62
CA SER A 225 16.02 13.42 -17.16
C SER A 225 15.57 12.99 -15.77
N ASN A 226 15.83 11.74 -15.39
CA ASN A 226 15.36 11.14 -14.14
C ASN A 226 16.47 11.07 -13.07
N ALA A 227 17.69 11.50 -13.41
CA ALA A 227 18.84 11.51 -12.50
C ALA A 227 18.82 12.75 -11.59
N LYS A 228 19.08 12.57 -10.30
CA LYS A 228 19.17 13.67 -9.34
C LYS A 228 20.52 14.40 -9.49
N SER A 229 20.48 15.73 -9.40
CA SER A 229 21.67 16.58 -9.31
C SER A 229 22.17 16.57 -7.87
N PHE A 230 23.30 15.91 -7.59
CA PHE A 230 24.00 16.03 -6.31
C PHE A 230 24.88 17.30 -6.30
N GLY A 231 24.27 18.48 -6.34
CA GLY A 231 24.97 19.76 -6.14
C GLY A 231 25.95 20.22 -7.23
N PHE A 232 26.39 19.35 -8.14
CA PHE A 232 27.38 19.63 -9.20
C PHE A 232 26.80 19.62 -10.63
N GLY A 233 25.51 19.94 -10.79
CA GLY A 233 24.86 20.05 -12.10
C GLY A 233 24.93 18.75 -12.93
N ALA A 234 25.38 18.84 -14.18
CA ALA A 234 25.45 17.71 -15.13
C ALA A 234 26.40 16.59 -14.68
N ILE A 235 27.46 16.91 -13.94
CA ILE A 235 28.44 15.95 -13.41
C ILE A 235 27.81 15.13 -12.28
N GLY A 236 27.07 15.79 -11.38
CA GLY A 236 26.31 15.10 -10.32
C GLY A 236 25.24 14.15 -10.88
N LYS A 237 24.59 14.51 -11.99
CA LYS A 237 23.66 13.62 -12.70
C LYS A 237 24.38 12.41 -13.31
N PHE A 238 25.57 12.59 -13.88
CA PHE A 238 26.39 11.50 -14.43
C PHE A 238 26.83 10.49 -13.37
N PHE A 239 27.29 10.94 -12.19
CA PHE A 239 27.62 10.05 -11.09
C PHE A 239 26.39 9.35 -10.48
N HIS A 240 25.26 10.05 -10.35
CA HIS A 240 24.00 9.43 -9.94
C HIS A 240 23.52 8.35 -10.93
N GLN A 241 23.75 8.56 -12.23
CA GLN A 241 23.46 7.57 -13.27
C GLN A 241 24.37 6.34 -13.16
N LEU A 242 25.68 6.55 -13.03
CA LEU A 242 26.66 5.47 -12.88
C LEU A 242 26.42 4.63 -11.61
N ALA A 243 26.14 5.27 -10.48
CA ALA A 243 25.88 4.61 -9.21
C ALA A 243 24.57 3.80 -9.18
N ARG A 244 23.69 3.98 -10.16
CA ARG A 244 22.40 3.29 -10.29
C ARG A 244 22.30 2.41 -11.52
N ARG A 245 23.45 1.97 -12.06
CA ARG A 245 23.48 0.89 -13.04
C ARG A 245 22.96 -0.39 -12.40
N GLN A 246 21.98 -1.01 -13.04
CA GLN A 246 21.39 -2.28 -12.58
C GLN A 246 21.42 -3.32 -13.70
N THR A 247 21.60 -4.58 -13.34
CA THR A 247 21.43 -5.73 -14.24
C THR A 247 19.95 -6.00 -14.50
N PRO A 248 19.58 -6.69 -15.60
CA PRO A 248 18.22 -7.19 -15.84
C PRO A 248 17.63 -7.93 -14.65
N ASP A 249 18.42 -8.81 -14.03
CA ASP A 249 18.04 -9.54 -12.83
C ASP A 249 17.64 -8.60 -11.69
N ALA A 250 18.47 -7.59 -11.40
CA ALA A 250 18.18 -6.62 -10.34
C ALA A 250 16.91 -5.81 -10.62
N ILE A 251 16.70 -5.38 -11.86
CA ILE A 251 15.49 -4.64 -12.28
C ILE A 251 14.24 -5.53 -12.18
N ASN A 252 14.32 -6.76 -12.66
CA ASN A 252 13.21 -7.70 -12.63
C ASN A 252 12.85 -8.09 -11.19
N ARG A 253 13.86 -8.26 -10.32
CA ARG A 253 13.68 -8.47 -8.89
C ARG A 253 13.01 -7.27 -8.21
N ASP A 254 13.43 -6.04 -8.53
CA ASP A 254 12.79 -4.82 -8.01
C ASP A 254 11.31 -4.74 -8.47
N ALA A 255 11.03 -5.06 -9.73
CA ALA A 255 9.65 -5.12 -10.25
C ALA A 255 8.80 -6.14 -9.48
N MET A 256 9.33 -7.36 -9.31
CA MET A 256 8.65 -8.43 -8.59
C MET A 256 8.38 -8.03 -7.13
N ARG A 257 9.38 -7.45 -6.45
CA ARG A 257 9.26 -6.98 -5.07
C ARG A 257 8.21 -5.88 -4.92
N GLU A 258 8.21 -4.87 -5.78
CA GLU A 258 7.24 -3.77 -5.76
C GLU A 258 5.81 -4.30 -5.96
N SER A 259 5.63 -5.22 -6.92
CA SER A 259 4.34 -5.87 -7.17
C SER A 259 3.87 -6.69 -5.96
N LEU A 260 4.76 -7.48 -5.36
CA LEU A 260 4.47 -8.30 -4.18
C LEU A 260 4.07 -7.41 -2.99
N ALA A 261 4.83 -6.35 -2.73
CA ALA A 261 4.53 -5.39 -1.67
C ALA A 261 3.19 -4.68 -1.90
N ASN A 262 2.84 -4.35 -3.15
CA ASN A 262 1.55 -3.75 -3.48
C ASN A 262 0.36 -4.71 -3.25
N ASP A 263 0.54 -6.00 -3.56
CA ASP A 263 -0.47 -7.03 -3.26
C ASP A 263 -0.61 -7.24 -1.74
N LEU A 264 0.48 -7.18 -0.97
CA LEU A 264 0.43 -7.18 0.50
C LEU A 264 -0.31 -5.96 1.05
N MET A 265 -0.02 -4.75 0.56
CA MET A 265 -0.77 -3.53 0.94
C MET A 265 -2.27 -3.70 0.67
N SER A 266 -2.64 -4.26 -0.48
CA SER A 266 -4.03 -4.59 -0.79
C SER A 266 -4.63 -5.60 0.19
N ARG A 267 -3.84 -6.57 0.65
CA ARG A 267 -4.24 -7.58 1.65
C ARG A 267 -4.48 -6.98 3.03
N PHE A 268 -3.73 -5.95 3.39
CA PHE A 268 -3.89 -5.18 4.62
C PHE A 268 -5.13 -4.27 4.63
N GLY A 269 -5.84 -4.21 3.50
CA GLY A 269 -7.00 -3.34 3.30
C GLY A 269 -6.64 -1.90 2.93
N ILE A 270 -5.38 -1.61 2.58
CA ILE A 270 -4.98 -0.31 2.06
C ILE A 270 -5.55 -0.16 0.65
N PHE A 271 -6.09 1.01 0.32
CA PHE A 271 -6.50 1.31 -1.05
C PHE A 271 -5.26 1.47 -1.92
N ALA A 272 -4.79 0.35 -2.48
CA ALA A 272 -3.58 0.30 -3.29
C ALA A 272 -3.89 0.38 -4.79
N GLN A 273 -2.93 0.88 -5.56
CA GLN A 273 -2.99 0.91 -7.00
C GLN A 273 -3.12 -0.52 -7.55
N LYS A 274 -3.92 -0.67 -8.60
CA LYS A 274 -3.93 -1.90 -9.39
C LYS A 274 -2.64 -1.99 -10.19
N LEU A 275 -1.61 -2.58 -9.59
CA LEU A 275 -0.27 -2.76 -10.11
C LEU A 275 -0.05 -4.21 -10.53
N LYS A 276 0.39 -4.44 -11.77
CA LYS A 276 0.68 -5.81 -12.25
C LYS A 276 1.99 -5.93 -12.98
N LEU A 277 2.57 -7.12 -12.90
CA LEU A 277 3.73 -7.51 -13.68
C LEU A 277 3.32 -7.80 -15.12
N VAL A 278 4.10 -7.26 -16.04
CA VAL A 278 3.97 -7.50 -17.48
C VAL A 278 5.33 -8.04 -17.93
N PRO A 279 5.47 -9.37 -18.13
CA PRO A 279 6.67 -9.92 -18.73
C PRO A 279 6.86 -9.35 -20.14
N THR A 280 8.09 -9.31 -20.61
CA THR A 280 8.56 -9.01 -21.96
C THR A 280 10.03 -9.42 -22.11
N VAL A 281 10.69 -8.99 -23.17
CA VAL A 281 12.09 -9.26 -23.46
C VAL A 281 12.83 -7.98 -23.85
N TYR A 282 14.05 -7.83 -23.34
CA TYR A 282 15.06 -6.97 -23.94
C TYR A 282 15.59 -7.64 -25.21
N GLN A 283 15.75 -6.87 -26.28
CA GLN A 283 16.27 -7.33 -27.58
C GLN A 283 17.62 -6.64 -27.87
N PRO A 284 18.70 -7.05 -27.18
CA PRO A 284 20.01 -6.42 -27.38
C PRO A 284 20.47 -6.55 -28.84
N PRO A 285 21.01 -5.49 -29.47
CA PRO A 285 21.31 -5.47 -30.91
C PRO A 285 22.19 -6.61 -31.44
N ASN A 286 23.00 -7.24 -30.58
CA ASN A 286 23.93 -8.32 -30.92
C ASN A 286 23.95 -9.42 -29.84
N GLY A 287 22.80 -9.81 -29.29
CA GLY A 287 22.74 -10.84 -28.24
C GLY A 287 21.38 -11.53 -28.13
N PRO A 288 21.28 -12.59 -27.30
CA PRO A 288 20.02 -13.29 -27.08
C PRO A 288 19.01 -12.39 -26.37
N ALA A 289 17.73 -12.67 -26.58
CA ALA A 289 16.65 -12.01 -25.85
C ALA A 289 16.78 -12.28 -24.34
N VAL A 290 16.67 -11.23 -23.52
CA VAL A 290 16.78 -11.33 -22.06
C VAL A 290 15.42 -11.03 -21.43
N PRO A 291 14.93 -11.82 -20.45
CA PRO A 291 13.66 -11.53 -19.78
C PRO A 291 13.61 -10.13 -19.16
N LYS A 292 12.43 -9.51 -19.25
CA LYS A 292 12.14 -8.17 -18.72
C LYS A 292 10.79 -8.17 -18.02
N LEU A 293 10.72 -7.63 -16.82
CA LEU A 293 9.46 -7.36 -16.11
C LEU A 293 9.20 -5.86 -16.11
N LEU A 294 8.05 -5.47 -16.64
CA LEU A 294 7.49 -4.12 -16.52
C LEU A 294 6.42 -4.10 -15.42
N LEU A 295 6.19 -2.93 -14.84
CA LEU A 295 5.07 -2.70 -13.93
C LEU A 295 4.00 -1.86 -14.61
N ASP A 296 2.77 -2.35 -14.65
CA ASP A 296 1.59 -1.61 -15.13
C ASP A 296 0.69 -1.20 -13.96
N GLY A 297 0.77 0.07 -13.57
CA GLY A 297 -0.07 0.70 -12.56
C GLY A 297 -1.26 1.43 -13.17
N THR A 298 -2.48 1.05 -12.79
CA THR A 298 -3.70 1.74 -13.26
C THR A 298 -3.91 3.04 -12.50
N HIS A 299 -4.29 4.14 -13.16
CA HIS A 299 -4.63 5.40 -12.49
C HIS A 299 -5.75 5.18 -11.46
N MET A 300 -5.51 5.66 -10.24
CA MET A 300 -6.44 5.49 -9.12
C MET A 300 -7.57 6.52 -9.19
N SER A 301 -8.80 6.05 -8.99
CA SER A 301 -10.00 6.88 -8.90
C SER A 301 -10.96 6.30 -7.87
N GLY A 302 -11.69 7.17 -7.20
CA GLY A 302 -12.70 6.83 -6.19
C GLY A 302 -13.99 6.35 -6.84
N ARG A 303 -14.92 5.86 -6.02
CA ARG A 303 -16.22 5.39 -6.50
C ARG A 303 -17.05 6.50 -7.13
N ASN A 304 -16.88 7.75 -6.67
CA ASN A 304 -17.62 8.91 -7.15
C ASN A 304 -16.81 9.76 -8.14
N GLY A 305 -15.73 9.19 -8.70
CA GLY A 305 -14.88 9.88 -9.67
C GLY A 305 -13.81 10.79 -9.05
N GLU A 306 -13.62 10.74 -7.73
CA GLU A 306 -12.53 11.44 -7.05
C GLU A 306 -11.19 10.99 -7.65
N LYS A 307 -10.32 11.93 -7.99
CA LYS A 307 -9.00 11.62 -8.54
C LYS A 307 -7.99 11.44 -7.41
N PHE A 308 -6.99 10.61 -7.66
CA PHE A 308 -5.84 10.51 -6.77
C PHE A 308 -5.07 11.84 -6.71
N SER A 309 -4.73 12.25 -5.50
CA SER A 309 -3.80 13.33 -5.21
C SER A 309 -2.72 12.78 -4.29
N ASP A 310 -1.45 12.90 -4.69
CA ASP A 310 -0.32 12.64 -3.79
C ASP A 310 -0.24 13.71 -2.69
N PHE A 311 0.65 13.50 -1.71
CA PHE A 311 0.90 14.45 -0.64
C PHE A 311 2.02 15.45 -0.99
N GLU A 312 2.47 15.53 -2.24
CA GLU A 312 3.51 16.49 -2.61
C GLU A 312 3.04 17.93 -2.39
N GLY A 313 3.85 18.71 -1.69
CA GLY A 313 3.51 20.08 -1.29
C GLY A 313 2.71 20.19 0.02
N ALA A 314 2.11 19.09 0.49
CA ALA A 314 1.34 19.03 1.74
C ALA A 314 2.18 18.59 2.96
N ILE A 315 3.47 18.31 2.79
CA ILE A 315 4.36 17.87 3.88
C ILE A 315 5.32 19.00 4.29
N VAL A 316 5.29 19.36 5.58
CA VAL A 316 6.19 20.34 6.22
C VAL A 316 6.94 19.71 7.40
N GLY A 317 8.14 20.20 7.72
CA GLY A 317 8.96 19.68 8.84
C GLY A 317 10.14 18.79 8.43
N GLY A 318 10.39 18.64 7.12
CA GLY A 318 11.52 17.89 6.58
C GLY A 318 11.33 16.36 6.61
N PRO A 319 12.27 15.60 6.02
CA PRO A 319 12.01 14.20 5.65
C PRO A 319 11.89 13.22 6.82
N ARG A 320 12.29 13.57 8.06
CA ARG A 320 12.21 12.65 9.21
C ARG A 320 10.92 12.80 10.01
N ASN A 321 10.51 14.04 10.26
CA ASN A 321 9.39 14.39 11.14
C ASN A 321 8.32 15.20 10.40
N GLY A 322 8.16 14.96 9.09
CA GLY A 322 7.18 15.64 8.27
C GLY A 322 5.76 15.45 8.81
N GLN A 323 4.99 16.53 8.81
CA GLN A 323 3.57 16.57 9.13
C GLN A 323 2.78 16.82 7.85
N LEU A 324 1.68 16.10 7.71
CA LEU A 324 0.70 16.37 6.66
C LEU A 324 -0.14 17.55 7.11
N VAL A 325 -0.21 18.60 6.29
CA VAL A 325 -0.94 19.83 6.61
C VAL A 325 -2.01 20.12 5.58
N LYS A 326 -3.03 20.87 6.01
CA LYS A 326 -4.11 21.29 5.12
C LYS A 326 -3.56 22.20 4.03
N LEU A 327 -4.08 22.03 2.81
CA LEU A 327 -3.81 22.92 1.70
C LEU A 327 -5.04 23.81 1.45
N GLY A 328 -4.80 25.10 1.18
CA GLY A 328 -5.82 26.02 0.71
C GLY A 328 -6.15 25.79 -0.77
N GLU A 329 -7.12 26.55 -1.28
CA GLU A 329 -7.52 26.49 -2.71
C GLU A 329 -6.36 26.83 -3.66
N ASP A 330 -5.39 27.64 -3.20
CA ASP A 330 -4.18 28.00 -3.92
C ASP A 330 -3.09 26.91 -3.89
N GLY A 331 -3.37 25.76 -3.26
CA GLY A 331 -2.47 24.64 -3.11
C GLY A 331 -1.35 24.86 -2.09
N LYS A 332 -1.42 25.91 -1.26
CA LYS A 332 -0.40 26.19 -0.24
C LYS A 332 -0.82 25.73 1.16
N PRO A 333 0.14 25.37 2.03
CA PRO A 333 -0.14 25.06 3.43
C PRO A 333 -0.92 26.16 4.17
N VAL A 334 -2.02 25.77 4.81
CA VAL A 334 -2.86 26.66 5.62
C VAL A 334 -2.20 26.90 6.98
N LYS A 335 -2.26 28.16 7.44
CA LYS A 335 -1.82 28.57 8.78
C LYS A 335 -3.02 29.04 9.60
N ASN A 336 -3.02 28.71 10.89
CA ASN A 336 -3.99 29.21 11.85
C ASN A 336 -3.72 30.68 12.23
N ALA A 337 -4.59 31.26 13.06
CA ALA A 337 -4.47 32.65 13.52
C ALA A 337 -3.16 32.97 14.27
N ARG A 338 -2.44 31.96 14.76
CA ARG A 338 -1.14 32.11 15.43
C ARG A 338 0.05 31.97 14.48
N GLY A 339 -0.21 31.78 13.18
CA GLY A 339 0.82 31.59 12.16
C GLY A 339 1.41 30.18 12.08
N HIS A 340 0.85 29.21 12.81
CA HIS A 340 1.28 27.81 12.77
C HIS A 340 0.53 27.04 11.69
N TYR A 341 1.18 26.07 11.05
CA TYR A 341 0.51 25.21 10.08
C TYR A 341 -0.51 24.30 10.76
N GLU A 342 -1.65 24.08 10.09
CA GLU A 342 -2.69 23.17 10.56
C GLU A 342 -2.48 21.75 10.01
N VAL A 343 -2.41 20.76 10.88
CA VAL A 343 -2.38 19.34 10.48
C VAL A 343 -3.66 18.94 9.73
N ASP A 344 -3.51 18.08 8.72
CA ASP A 344 -4.64 17.49 7.99
C ASP A 344 -4.99 16.13 8.61
N THR A 345 -6.09 16.09 9.35
CA THR A 345 -6.69 14.89 9.94
C THR A 345 -7.92 14.39 9.18
N SER A 346 -8.18 14.91 7.97
CA SER A 346 -9.37 14.58 7.17
C SER A 346 -9.32 13.20 6.52
N ILE A 347 -8.13 12.58 6.47
CA ILE A 347 -7.94 11.25 5.88
C ILE A 347 -8.42 10.20 6.87
N ARG A 348 -9.45 9.45 6.47
CA ARG A 348 -10.04 8.39 7.28
C ARG A 348 -9.03 7.28 7.52
N GLU A 349 -8.96 6.82 8.76
CA GLU A 349 -8.16 5.66 9.16
C GLU A 349 -6.69 5.80 8.72
N MET A 350 -6.13 6.99 8.82
CA MET A 350 -4.72 7.23 8.49
C MET A 350 -3.81 6.43 9.45
N GLY A 351 -4.14 6.44 10.74
CA GLY A 351 -3.34 5.86 11.82
C GLY A 351 -3.06 4.37 11.67
N ARG A 352 -4.09 3.57 11.35
CA ARG A 352 -3.97 2.10 11.20
C ARG A 352 -2.91 1.70 10.18
N ASN A 353 -2.62 2.55 9.20
CA ASN A 353 -1.70 2.20 8.11
C ASN A 353 -0.23 2.25 8.53
N LYS A 354 0.11 2.91 9.64
CA LYS A 354 1.49 3.06 10.11
C LYS A 354 2.19 1.71 10.29
N ILE A 355 1.51 0.78 10.97
CA ILE A 355 2.11 -0.51 11.31
C ILE A 355 2.41 -1.35 10.07
N PHE A 356 1.60 -1.23 9.02
CA PHE A 356 1.84 -1.95 7.78
C PHE A 356 3.06 -1.40 7.03
N MET A 357 3.27 -0.08 7.03
CA MET A 357 4.48 0.50 6.43
C MET A 357 5.73 0.10 7.21
N LEU A 358 5.63 0.07 8.55
CA LEU A 358 6.71 -0.44 9.41
C LEU A 358 6.97 -1.92 9.17
N LEU A 359 5.92 -2.74 9.06
CA LEU A 359 5.98 -4.18 8.78
C LEU A 359 6.65 -4.48 7.43
N LEU A 360 6.40 -3.67 6.40
CA LEU A 360 7.05 -3.81 5.11
C LEU A 360 8.49 -3.24 5.08
N GLY A 361 8.94 -2.60 6.17
CA GLY A 361 10.26 -1.97 6.23
C GLY A 361 10.42 -0.82 5.23
N ASP A 362 9.31 -0.22 4.78
CA ASP A 362 9.32 0.76 3.70
C ASP A 362 9.79 2.13 4.21
N ARG A 363 11.11 2.34 4.21
CA ARG A 363 11.72 3.62 4.64
C ARG A 363 11.21 4.83 3.88
N ASP A 364 10.76 4.65 2.65
CA ASP A 364 10.31 5.73 1.77
C ASP A 364 8.80 5.66 1.55
N ALA A 365 8.05 5.04 2.49
CA ALA A 365 6.62 4.82 2.36
C ALA A 365 5.89 6.06 1.85
N ILE A 366 6.07 7.20 2.51
CA ILE A 366 5.48 8.49 2.09
C ILE A 366 6.32 9.19 1.02
N GLY A 367 7.63 8.94 1.00
CA GLY A 367 8.59 9.66 0.17
C GLY A 367 9.09 10.93 0.85
N SER A 368 10.28 11.40 0.47
CA SER A 368 10.88 12.62 1.06
C SER A 368 10.01 13.87 0.91
N LYS A 369 9.13 13.90 -0.10
CA LYS A 369 8.22 15.02 -0.40
C LYS A 369 6.74 14.64 -0.36
N GLY A 370 6.38 13.37 -0.13
CA GLY A 370 4.97 12.93 -0.15
C GLY A 370 4.48 12.35 -1.49
N GLY A 371 5.36 12.12 -2.47
CA GLY A 371 4.95 11.68 -3.81
C GLY A 371 4.57 10.19 -3.95
N ASN A 372 4.85 9.35 -2.94
CA ASN A 372 4.65 7.89 -3.06
C ASN A 372 3.27 7.42 -2.56
N LYS A 373 2.60 8.24 -1.74
CA LYS A 373 1.28 8.00 -1.16
C LYS A 373 0.44 9.25 -1.28
N GLY A 374 -0.86 9.09 -1.13
CA GLY A 374 -1.79 10.18 -1.32
C GLY A 374 -3.16 9.85 -0.77
N ARG A 375 -4.16 10.50 -1.34
CA ARG A 375 -5.57 10.23 -1.05
C ARG A 375 -6.42 10.19 -2.30
N VAL A 376 -7.54 9.51 -2.18
CA VAL A 376 -8.66 9.56 -3.13
C VAL A 376 -9.90 9.91 -2.31
N GLY A 377 -10.40 11.14 -2.48
CA GLY A 377 -11.36 11.70 -1.52
C GLY A 377 -10.73 11.76 -0.12
N ASN A 378 -11.38 11.13 0.86
CA ASN A 378 -10.89 11.00 2.24
C ASN A 378 -10.18 9.65 2.53
N GLU A 379 -9.96 8.80 1.52
CA GLU A 379 -9.30 7.50 1.71
C GLU A 379 -7.79 7.59 1.45
N PHE A 380 -6.98 7.04 2.36
CA PHE A 380 -5.54 6.89 2.15
C PHE A 380 -5.26 5.94 0.97
N ALA A 381 -4.43 6.39 0.03
CA ALA A 381 -4.16 5.69 -1.22
C ALA A 381 -2.65 5.46 -1.43
N ALA A 382 -2.29 4.25 -1.89
CA ALA A 382 -0.92 3.86 -2.15
C ALA A 382 -0.67 3.53 -3.62
N ILE A 383 0.34 4.17 -4.24
CA ILE A 383 0.69 3.94 -5.66
C ILE A 383 2.08 3.35 -5.88
N ASP A 384 2.94 3.37 -4.86
CA ASP A 384 4.34 2.99 -5.00
C ASP A 384 4.91 2.50 -3.65
N PRO A 385 5.08 1.19 -3.47
CA PRO A 385 5.79 0.61 -2.32
C PRO A 385 7.31 0.58 -2.56
N GLY A 386 7.92 1.75 -2.76
CA GLY A 386 9.25 1.88 -3.38
C GLY A 386 10.39 1.10 -2.72
N HIS A 387 10.50 1.12 -1.38
CA HIS A 387 11.60 0.45 -0.65
C HIS A 387 11.11 -0.63 0.32
N SER A 388 9.96 -1.24 0.03
CA SER A 388 9.38 -2.33 0.82
C SER A 388 10.17 -3.63 0.61
N LEU A 389 10.25 -4.47 1.67
CA LEU A 389 10.77 -5.85 1.64
C LEU A 389 12.22 -5.99 1.16
N GLU A 390 13.06 -4.97 1.30
CA GLU A 390 14.50 -5.11 1.04
C GLU A 390 15.08 -6.22 1.94
N THR A 391 15.94 -7.11 1.40
CA THR A 391 16.65 -8.17 2.16
C THR A 391 18.17 -8.03 1.97
N GLY A 392 18.97 -8.40 3.00
CA GLY A 392 20.44 -8.28 2.97
C GLY A 392 21.06 -7.26 3.94
N GLY A 393 22.28 -6.79 3.65
CA GLY A 393 23.12 -6.00 4.56
C GLY A 393 22.48 -4.67 5.04
N GLN A 394 22.24 -4.60 6.36
CA GLN A 394 21.51 -3.55 7.09
C GLN A 394 20.07 -3.31 6.60
N ASN A 395 19.26 -4.37 6.69
CA ASN A 395 17.83 -4.41 6.39
C ASN A 395 16.97 -3.82 7.52
N LEU A 396 16.03 -2.92 7.21
CA LEU A 396 15.05 -2.43 8.19
C LEU A 396 14.10 -3.52 8.67
N MET A 397 13.82 -4.54 7.85
CA MET A 397 12.98 -5.66 8.24
C MET A 397 13.54 -6.42 9.45
N ALA A 398 14.87 -6.48 9.59
CA ALA A 398 15.55 -7.19 10.66
C ALA A 398 15.66 -6.39 11.96
N ARG A 399 15.31 -5.10 11.96
CA ARG A 399 15.44 -4.25 13.15
C ARG A 399 14.32 -4.55 14.14
N LYS A 400 14.69 -4.63 15.43
CA LYS A 400 13.74 -4.74 16.55
C LYS A 400 13.63 -3.39 17.28
N ASP A 401 13.24 -2.37 16.52
CA ASP A 401 13.30 -0.96 16.93
C ASP A 401 11.91 -0.33 17.12
N ILE A 402 10.84 -1.11 16.95
CA ILE A 402 9.47 -0.65 17.14
C ILE A 402 9.12 -0.74 18.62
N ARG A 403 8.60 0.37 19.13
CA ARG A 403 8.04 0.45 20.48
C ARG A 403 6.52 0.36 20.40
N SER A 404 5.95 0.13 21.55
CA SER A 404 4.58 -0.28 21.72
C SER A 404 3.55 0.87 21.68
N ASP A 405 4.02 2.10 21.52
CA ASP A 405 3.26 3.29 21.11
C ASP A 405 3.36 3.57 19.60
N MET A 406 3.93 2.62 18.83
CA MET A 406 4.32 2.74 17.42
C MET A 406 5.40 3.79 17.13
N SER A 407 6.07 4.32 18.15
CA SER A 407 7.33 5.03 17.95
C SER A 407 8.44 4.03 17.61
N PHE A 408 9.55 4.51 17.08
CA PHE A 408 10.67 3.66 16.71
C PHE A 408 11.98 4.43 16.73
N GLU A 409 13.09 3.71 16.88
CA GLU A 409 14.42 4.31 16.84
C GLU A 409 14.84 4.62 15.40
N GLN A 410 14.77 5.90 15.04
CA GLN A 410 15.14 6.39 13.72
C GLN A 410 16.58 6.01 13.36
N PRO A 411 16.80 5.23 12.28
CA PRO A 411 18.14 4.94 11.78
C PRO A 411 18.90 6.23 11.41
N SER A 412 20.24 6.20 11.51
CA SER A 412 21.09 7.36 11.21
C SER A 412 20.83 7.90 9.80
N MET A 413 20.93 9.23 9.64
CA MET A 413 20.67 9.90 8.36
C MET A 413 21.78 9.58 7.36
N PHE A 414 23.00 9.38 7.87
CA PHE A 414 24.17 9.02 7.08
C PHE A 414 24.06 7.61 6.49
N ASP A 415 23.21 6.75 7.04
CA ASP A 415 22.99 5.38 6.53
C ASP A 415 22.00 5.36 5.35
N GLY A 416 21.38 6.50 5.01
CA GLY A 416 20.36 6.60 3.95
C GLY A 416 19.08 5.80 4.24
N LYS A 417 18.92 5.28 5.46
CA LYS A 417 17.91 4.27 5.86
C LYS A 417 16.86 4.80 6.85
N CYS A 418 16.73 6.11 7.01
CA CYS A 418 15.70 6.68 7.89
C CYS A 418 14.30 6.53 7.30
N TYR A 419 13.32 6.24 8.15
CA TYR A 419 11.90 6.25 7.80
C TYR A 419 11.45 7.68 7.55
N LYS A 420 10.87 7.94 6.37
CA LYS A 420 10.56 9.30 5.95
C LYS A 420 9.11 9.67 6.18
N ASN A 421 8.90 10.76 6.92
CA ASN A 421 7.60 11.37 7.18
C ASN A 421 6.57 10.43 7.85
N PHE A 422 7.01 9.48 8.67
CA PHE A 422 6.11 8.55 9.36
C PHE A 422 5.28 9.22 10.46
N SER A 423 5.70 10.40 10.93
CA SER A 423 4.95 11.18 11.93
C SER A 423 3.59 11.67 11.43
N ILE A 424 3.31 11.65 10.12
CA ILE A 424 1.97 11.98 9.62
C ILE A 424 0.91 11.01 10.13
N PHE A 425 1.28 9.75 10.39
CA PHE A 425 0.36 8.74 10.91
C PHE A 425 0.06 8.93 12.40
N ASP A 426 0.91 9.68 13.11
CA ASP A 426 0.78 9.90 14.55
C ASP A 426 -0.28 10.95 14.89
N GLN A 427 -0.84 11.64 13.89
CA GLN A 427 -1.95 12.58 14.06
C GLN A 427 -3.32 11.87 14.04
N SER A 428 -3.41 10.77 14.79
CA SER A 428 -4.62 9.93 14.91
C SER A 428 -4.72 9.30 16.31
N PRO A 429 -5.93 8.94 16.78
CA PRO A 429 -6.11 8.24 18.05
C PRO A 429 -5.29 6.95 18.12
N PHE A 430 -4.84 6.56 19.31
CA PHE A 430 -4.11 5.30 19.48
C PHE A 430 -4.99 4.08 19.18
N SER A 431 -6.28 4.16 19.51
CA SER A 431 -7.27 3.15 19.15
C SER A 431 -7.33 2.92 17.64
N GLU A 432 -7.31 3.99 16.82
CA GLU A 432 -7.26 3.90 15.36
C GLU A 432 -5.94 3.26 14.88
N ARG A 433 -4.81 3.66 15.45
CA ARG A 433 -3.50 3.06 15.15
C ARG A 433 -3.52 1.55 15.45
N MET A 434 -4.08 1.15 16.58
CA MET A 434 -4.18 -0.25 17.02
C MET A 434 -5.08 -1.13 16.14
N GLU A 435 -6.04 -0.58 15.38
CA GLU A 435 -6.79 -1.38 14.40
C GLU A 435 -5.87 -2.01 13.33
N GLY A 436 -4.76 -1.35 13.00
CA GLY A 436 -3.74 -1.94 12.13
C GLY A 436 -3.06 -3.17 12.74
N VAL A 437 -2.74 -3.13 14.04
CA VAL A 437 -2.10 -4.24 14.77
C VAL A 437 -3.08 -5.40 14.93
N LYS A 438 -4.34 -5.10 15.23
CA LYS A 438 -5.42 -6.08 15.32
C LYS A 438 -5.62 -6.80 13.98
N GLU A 439 -5.62 -6.07 12.88
CA GLU A 439 -5.68 -6.66 11.54
C GLU A 439 -4.43 -7.51 11.25
N LEU A 440 -3.23 -7.08 11.67
CA LEU A 440 -2.03 -7.90 11.57
C LEU A 440 -2.14 -9.21 12.37
N ALA A 441 -2.71 -9.18 13.57
CA ALA A 441 -2.97 -10.38 14.38
C ALA A 441 -3.96 -11.32 13.68
N ARG A 442 -5.01 -10.78 13.04
CA ARG A 442 -5.94 -11.56 12.22
C ARG A 442 -5.24 -12.20 11.01
N LEU A 443 -4.39 -11.45 10.30
CA LEU A 443 -3.60 -11.95 9.18
C LEU A 443 -2.66 -13.08 9.62
N SER A 444 -2.02 -12.96 10.79
CA SER A 444 -1.18 -14.03 11.36
C SER A 444 -1.95 -15.31 11.66
N LYS A 445 -3.23 -15.23 12.02
CA LYS A 445 -4.09 -16.41 12.26
C LYS A 445 -4.60 -17.03 10.94
N THR A 446 -4.85 -16.20 9.93
CA THR A 446 -5.46 -16.63 8.65
C THR A 446 -4.45 -16.99 7.57
N ASN A 447 -3.19 -16.54 7.69
CA ASN A 447 -2.12 -16.67 6.70
C ASN A 447 -2.48 -16.12 5.31
N GLU A 448 -3.38 -15.14 5.25
CA GLU A 448 -3.80 -14.49 3.99
C GLU A 448 -2.68 -13.66 3.34
N ASP A 449 -1.78 -13.10 4.16
CA ASP A 449 -0.57 -12.39 3.76
C ASP A 449 0.52 -13.35 3.25
N VAL A 450 0.73 -14.47 3.96
CA VAL A 450 1.65 -15.54 3.55
C VAL A 450 1.23 -16.17 2.22
N ALA A 451 -0.07 -16.29 1.97
CA ALA A 451 -0.58 -16.78 0.70
C ALA A 451 -0.09 -15.94 -0.50
N VAL A 452 0.15 -14.63 -0.33
CA VAL A 452 0.72 -13.77 -1.38
C VAL A 452 2.14 -14.23 -1.74
N PHE A 453 3.01 -14.44 -0.76
CA PHE A 453 4.37 -14.96 -1.00
C PHE A 453 4.34 -16.30 -1.74
N ARG A 454 3.45 -17.22 -1.34
CA ARG A 454 3.29 -18.53 -1.98
C ARG A 454 2.83 -18.43 -3.43
N GLU A 455 1.90 -17.53 -3.74
CA GLU A 455 1.47 -17.28 -5.13
C GLU A 455 2.62 -16.76 -6.00
N TYR A 456 3.44 -15.87 -5.47
CA TYR A 456 4.63 -15.36 -6.16
C TYR A 456 5.70 -16.45 -6.33
N ALA A 457 6.01 -17.22 -5.29
CA ALA A 457 6.98 -18.33 -5.35
C ALA A 457 6.54 -19.42 -6.35
N ALA A 458 5.24 -19.71 -6.42
CA ALA A 458 4.70 -20.66 -7.40
C ALA A 458 4.76 -20.12 -8.84
N THR A 459 4.78 -18.79 -9.02
CA THR A 459 4.90 -18.17 -10.35
C THR A 459 6.36 -18.05 -10.79
N PHE A 460 7.24 -17.65 -9.86
CA PHE A 460 8.67 -17.40 -10.12
C PHE A 460 9.51 -18.56 -9.58
N GLY A 461 9.73 -19.56 -10.43
CA GLY A 461 10.54 -20.74 -10.16
C GLY A 461 11.13 -21.32 -11.44
N LYS A 462 11.56 -22.59 -11.41
CA LYS A 462 12.28 -23.27 -12.49
C LYS A 462 11.60 -23.19 -13.87
N ASP A 463 10.28 -23.08 -13.91
CA ASP A 463 9.49 -23.04 -15.15
C ASP A 463 9.54 -21.68 -15.88
N ASN A 464 10.20 -20.67 -15.31
CA ASN A 464 10.44 -19.36 -15.94
C ASN A 464 11.95 -19.04 -15.99
N PRO A 465 12.69 -19.59 -16.97
CA PRO A 465 14.14 -19.38 -17.10
C PRO A 465 14.50 -17.88 -17.16
N GLY A 466 15.46 -17.46 -16.33
CA GLY A 466 15.88 -16.06 -16.20
C GLY A 466 14.95 -15.17 -15.36
N LEU A 467 13.94 -15.74 -14.70
CA LEU A 467 13.07 -15.09 -13.72
C LEU A 467 12.84 -15.97 -12.47
N ASP A 468 13.80 -16.83 -12.14
CA ASP A 468 13.72 -17.63 -10.91
C ASP A 468 14.10 -16.77 -9.69
N PHE A 469 13.07 -16.31 -8.99
CA PHE A 469 13.21 -15.52 -7.75
C PHE A 469 12.83 -16.32 -6.50
N SER A 470 12.72 -17.64 -6.60
CA SER A 470 12.20 -18.49 -5.52
C SER A 470 12.97 -18.33 -4.21
N GLY A 471 14.30 -18.28 -4.27
CA GLY A 471 15.15 -18.05 -3.10
C GLY A 471 14.94 -16.67 -2.47
N GLN A 472 14.86 -15.61 -3.29
CA GLN A 472 14.66 -14.24 -2.80
C GLN A 472 13.27 -14.06 -2.20
N ILE A 473 12.24 -14.68 -2.78
CA ILE A 473 10.88 -14.68 -2.23
C ILE A 473 10.86 -15.37 -0.87
N ALA A 474 11.55 -16.50 -0.72
CA ALA A 474 11.67 -17.19 0.56
C ALA A 474 12.40 -16.35 1.62
N ASP A 475 13.48 -15.65 1.25
CA ASP A 475 14.18 -14.73 2.15
C ASP A 475 13.31 -13.55 2.60
N MET A 476 12.53 -12.97 1.67
CA MET A 476 11.57 -11.90 1.98
C MET A 476 10.46 -12.40 2.90
N GLU A 477 9.89 -13.58 2.63
CA GLU A 477 8.86 -14.20 3.47
C GLU A 477 9.39 -14.42 4.90
N LYS A 478 10.59 -14.99 5.03
CA LYS A 478 11.23 -15.21 6.34
C LYS A 478 11.45 -13.91 7.11
N ALA A 479 11.97 -12.87 6.45
CA ALA A 479 12.20 -11.57 7.07
C ALA A 479 10.87 -10.90 7.47
N TYR A 480 9.86 -10.98 6.61
CA TYR A 480 8.51 -10.49 6.87
C TYR A 480 7.87 -11.18 8.08
N LEU A 481 7.93 -12.51 8.15
CA LEU A 481 7.38 -13.29 9.27
C LEU A 481 8.06 -12.95 10.60
N SER A 482 9.39 -12.90 10.62
CA SER A 482 10.13 -12.53 11.84
C SER A 482 9.77 -11.13 12.35
N ARG A 483 9.57 -10.18 11.44
CA ARG A 483 9.15 -8.82 11.78
C ARG A 483 7.70 -8.77 12.26
N ARG A 484 6.80 -9.51 11.61
CA ARG A 484 5.41 -9.66 12.02
C ARG A 484 5.32 -10.18 13.44
N GLU A 485 6.05 -11.25 13.75
CA GLU A 485 6.09 -11.85 15.09
C GLU A 485 6.63 -10.85 16.13
N HIS A 486 7.72 -10.16 15.83
CA HIS A 486 8.25 -9.11 16.71
C HIS A 486 7.24 -7.99 16.98
N ILE A 487 6.53 -7.52 15.95
CA ILE A 487 5.48 -6.51 16.12
C ILE A 487 4.38 -7.07 17.03
N LEU A 488 3.87 -8.28 16.78
CA LEU A 488 2.79 -8.84 17.58
C LEU A 488 3.20 -9.07 19.05
N ASP A 489 4.46 -9.42 19.30
CA ASP A 489 5.05 -9.53 20.63
C ASP A 489 5.09 -8.18 21.36
N VAL A 490 5.63 -7.13 20.71
CA VAL A 490 5.69 -5.75 21.25
C VAL A 490 4.31 -5.20 21.62
N PHE A 491 3.29 -5.55 20.85
CA PHE A 491 1.92 -5.09 21.06
C PHE A 491 1.03 -6.09 21.81
N GLY A 492 1.57 -7.21 22.32
CA GLY A 492 0.80 -8.28 22.97
C GLY A 492 -0.12 -7.78 24.08
N ASP A 493 0.43 -6.98 25.01
CA ASP A 493 -0.34 -6.41 26.12
C ASP A 493 -1.48 -5.48 25.65
N ARG A 494 -1.28 -4.77 24.54
CA ARG A 494 -2.27 -3.84 23.98
C ARG A 494 -3.33 -4.58 23.18
N LEU A 495 -2.95 -5.68 22.52
CA LEU A 495 -3.88 -6.57 21.85
C LEU A 495 -4.83 -7.27 22.83
N ALA A 496 -4.37 -7.56 24.05
CA ALA A 496 -5.19 -8.19 25.08
C ALA A 496 -6.45 -7.38 25.43
N VAL A 497 -6.45 -6.05 25.22
CA VAL A 497 -7.64 -5.20 25.44
C VAL A 497 -8.83 -5.66 24.61
N TYR A 498 -8.61 -6.23 23.43
CA TYR A 498 -9.69 -6.74 22.58
C TYR A 498 -10.33 -8.02 23.11
N ASP A 499 -9.68 -8.70 24.06
CA ASP A 499 -10.15 -9.93 24.70
C ASP A 499 -10.76 -9.68 26.10
N PHE A 500 -10.71 -8.44 26.62
CA PHE A 500 -11.31 -8.08 27.91
C PHE A 500 -12.84 -8.22 27.89
N ASP A 501 -13.42 -8.58 29.04
CA ASP A 501 -14.86 -8.64 29.21
C ASP A 501 -15.44 -7.26 29.59
N PHE A 502 -16.14 -6.66 28.63
CA PHE A 502 -16.85 -5.39 28.82
C PHE A 502 -18.34 -5.58 29.14
N SER A 503 -18.76 -6.73 29.66
CA SER A 503 -20.16 -6.98 30.05
C SER A 503 -20.73 -6.01 31.10
N GLY A 504 -19.88 -5.31 31.86
CA GLY A 504 -20.26 -4.30 32.86
C GLY A 504 -20.27 -2.83 32.39
N VAL A 505 -20.09 -2.55 31.10
CA VAL A 505 -20.17 -1.16 30.59
C VAL A 505 -21.64 -0.71 30.45
N PRO A 506 -21.94 0.61 30.50
CA PRO A 506 -23.32 1.09 30.38
C PRO A 506 -23.95 0.65 29.05
N ASN A 507 -25.25 0.35 29.04
CA ASN A 507 -25.98 -0.12 27.84
C ASN A 507 -25.88 0.83 26.63
N SER A 508 -25.58 2.11 26.84
CA SER A 508 -25.33 3.09 25.79
C SER A 508 -23.96 2.95 25.10
N MET A 509 -23.10 2.06 25.60
CA MET A 509 -21.74 1.83 25.12
C MET A 509 -21.58 0.41 24.59
N THR A 510 -21.04 0.29 23.37
CA THR A 510 -20.69 -1.03 22.83
C THR A 510 -19.34 -1.51 23.38
N PRO A 511 -19.09 -2.84 23.44
CA PRO A 511 -17.76 -3.36 23.79
C PRO A 511 -16.64 -2.79 22.91
N GLN A 512 -16.91 -2.57 21.61
CA GLN A 512 -15.94 -1.97 20.70
C GLN A 512 -15.61 -0.52 21.06
N THR A 513 -16.61 0.26 21.51
CA THR A 513 -16.38 1.61 22.02
C THR A 513 -15.54 1.56 23.31
N ALA A 514 -15.83 0.65 24.23
CA ALA A 514 -15.08 0.50 25.47
C ALA A 514 -13.61 0.11 25.24
N GLN A 515 -13.34 -0.79 24.29
CA GLN A 515 -11.99 -1.16 23.86
C GLN A 515 -11.21 0.05 23.32
N ARG A 516 -11.82 0.84 22.44
CA ARG A 516 -11.20 2.06 21.87
C ARG A 516 -10.91 3.08 22.96
N ASN A 517 -11.87 3.32 23.85
CA ASN A 517 -11.73 4.24 24.96
C ASN A 517 -10.58 3.81 25.90
N THR A 518 -10.47 2.52 26.20
CA THR A 518 -9.39 1.96 27.02
C THR A 518 -8.01 2.23 26.41
N LEU A 519 -7.85 1.99 25.09
CA LEU A 519 -6.61 2.25 24.38
C LEU A 519 -6.27 3.75 24.32
N ASP A 520 -7.25 4.61 24.11
CA ASP A 520 -7.02 6.06 24.05
C ASP A 520 -6.70 6.65 25.43
N VAL A 521 -7.30 6.14 26.51
CA VAL A 521 -6.92 6.48 27.89
C VAL A 521 -5.48 6.04 28.16
N LEU A 522 -5.09 4.84 27.72
CA LEU A 522 -3.71 4.36 27.84
C LEU A 522 -2.70 5.31 27.19
N ASP A 523 -2.92 5.70 25.93
CA ASP A 523 -2.05 6.66 25.22
C ASP A 523 -2.03 8.02 25.94
N ALA A 524 -3.19 8.49 26.43
CA ALA A 524 -3.25 9.74 27.16
C ALA A 524 -2.44 9.73 28.45
N LEU A 525 -2.49 8.65 29.23
CA LEU A 525 -1.65 8.49 30.42
C LEU A 525 -0.17 8.55 30.06
N GLU A 526 0.25 7.90 28.96
CA GLU A 526 1.61 8.01 28.45
C GLU A 526 1.96 9.47 28.10
N LYS A 527 1.07 10.23 27.43
CA LYS A 527 1.33 11.64 27.09
C LYS A 527 1.41 12.55 28.32
N ILE A 528 0.46 12.43 29.25
CA ILE A 528 0.36 13.25 30.47
C ILE A 528 1.60 13.06 31.35
N SER A 529 2.00 11.81 31.55
CA SER A 529 3.15 11.47 32.40
C SER A 529 4.50 11.76 31.73
N SER A 530 4.55 11.90 30.40
CA SER A 530 5.79 12.16 29.64
C SER A 530 6.05 13.64 29.37
N GLU A 531 7.31 13.98 29.07
CA GLU A 531 7.61 15.25 28.39
C GLU A 531 7.08 15.18 26.96
N HIS A 532 6.23 16.14 26.59
CA HIS A 532 5.59 16.17 25.29
C HIS A 532 5.57 17.57 24.66
N SER A 533 5.30 17.62 23.36
CA SER A 533 5.21 18.86 22.57
C SER A 533 4.01 18.83 21.65
N TRP A 534 3.21 19.90 21.69
CA TRP A 534 2.13 20.19 20.74
C TRP A 534 2.62 20.79 19.41
N MET A 535 3.93 20.99 19.28
CA MET A 535 4.55 21.57 18.11
C MET A 535 5.57 20.62 17.50
N SER A 536 5.55 20.51 16.17
CA SER A 536 6.62 19.93 15.36
C SER A 536 7.13 20.98 14.39
N GLY A 537 8.25 21.63 14.73
CA GLY A 537 8.67 22.85 14.05
C GLY A 537 7.60 23.94 14.16
N ASN A 538 7.10 24.43 13.01
CA ASN A 538 6.03 25.43 12.94
C ASN A 538 4.63 24.84 12.73
N THR A 539 4.46 23.53 12.96
CA THR A 539 3.17 22.85 12.79
C THR A 539 2.55 22.57 14.15
N GLU A 540 1.29 22.98 14.34
CA GLU A 540 0.51 22.66 15.54
C GLU A 540 -0.13 21.28 15.39
N LEU A 541 0.13 20.40 16.36
CA LEU A 541 -0.30 19.02 16.36
C LEU A 541 -1.66 18.84 17.01
N GLU A 542 -2.38 17.80 16.58
CA GLU A 542 -3.61 17.31 17.22
C GLU A 542 -3.31 16.24 18.27
N TYR A 543 -2.19 15.52 18.12
CA TYR A 543 -1.68 14.55 19.08
C TYR A 543 -0.21 14.88 19.38
N PRO A 544 0.18 15.05 20.65
CA PRO A 544 1.50 15.58 20.99
C PRO A 544 2.60 14.52 20.84
N MET A 545 3.77 14.98 20.41
CA MET A 545 4.98 14.15 20.33
C MET A 545 5.56 13.96 21.72
N VAL A 546 6.00 12.73 22.04
CA VAL A 546 6.66 12.39 23.31
C VAL A 546 8.16 12.30 23.10
N LYS A 547 8.94 12.82 24.05
CA LYS A 547 10.41 12.66 24.08
C LYS A 547 10.85 11.58 25.06
N ASN A 548 10.47 11.75 26.32
CA ASN A 548 10.86 10.89 27.43
C ASN A 548 9.64 10.09 27.88
N ARG A 549 9.39 8.97 27.19
CA ARG A 549 8.19 8.15 27.37
C ARG A 549 8.17 7.49 28.75
N THR A 550 7.08 7.69 29.48
CA THR A 550 6.65 6.80 30.57
C THR A 550 5.67 5.80 29.98
N GLU A 551 6.08 4.54 29.92
CA GLU A 551 5.24 3.47 29.37
C GLU A 551 4.17 3.04 30.36
N TRP A 552 2.95 2.85 29.86
CA TRP A 552 1.84 2.32 30.63
C TRP A 552 1.38 0.98 30.05
N GLN A 553 0.86 0.13 30.93
CA GLN A 553 0.17 -1.11 30.61
C GLN A 553 -1.25 -1.05 31.15
N VAL A 554 -2.15 -1.86 30.58
CA VAL A 554 -3.52 -2.01 31.07
C VAL A 554 -3.85 -3.49 31.26
N LYS A 555 -4.52 -3.81 32.37
CA LYS A 555 -5.03 -5.15 32.67
C LYS A 555 -6.46 -5.08 33.15
N GLU A 556 -7.22 -6.11 32.84
CA GLU A 556 -8.54 -6.35 33.41
C GLU A 556 -8.41 -7.00 34.80
N GLN A 557 -9.12 -6.46 35.79
CA GLN A 557 -9.15 -6.93 37.17
C GLN A 557 -10.59 -6.86 37.72
N GLY A 558 -11.35 -7.95 37.56
CA GLY A 558 -12.77 -7.99 37.93
C GLY A 558 -13.56 -6.90 37.18
N ASP A 559 -14.24 -6.03 37.93
CA ASP A 559 -15.02 -4.91 37.37
C ASP A 559 -14.18 -3.65 37.06
N ASN A 560 -12.86 -3.73 37.21
CA ASN A 560 -11.95 -2.60 37.01
C ASN A 560 -10.96 -2.86 35.87
N LEU A 561 -10.50 -1.76 35.29
CA LEU A 561 -9.32 -1.68 34.46
C LEU A 561 -8.19 -1.07 35.30
N GLU A 562 -7.07 -1.78 35.43
CA GLU A 562 -5.88 -1.29 36.09
C GLU A 562 -4.86 -0.83 35.06
N PHE A 563 -4.57 0.47 35.05
CA PHE A 563 -3.49 1.06 34.28
C PHE A 563 -2.26 1.16 35.18
N ARG A 564 -1.12 0.64 34.73
CA ARG A 564 0.11 0.55 35.53
C ARG A 564 1.31 1.10 34.77
N ALA A 565 2.15 1.87 35.46
CA ALA A 565 3.46 2.30 34.97
C ALA A 565 4.54 2.03 36.02
N GLU A 566 5.66 1.44 35.58
CA GLU A 566 6.81 1.11 36.42
C GLU A 566 7.89 2.20 36.33
N GLY A 567 8.66 2.38 37.40
CA GLY A 567 9.83 3.26 37.38
C GLY A 567 9.51 4.74 37.13
N VAL A 568 8.30 5.19 37.48
CA VAL A 568 7.85 6.55 37.19
C VAL A 568 8.59 7.57 38.06
N GLY A 569 9.36 8.45 37.42
CA GLY A 569 10.09 9.52 38.13
C GLY A 569 9.16 10.56 38.77
N ARG A 570 9.65 11.25 39.81
CA ARG A 570 8.90 12.28 40.57
C ARG A 570 8.22 13.34 39.68
N SER A 571 8.88 13.77 38.61
CA SER A 571 8.35 14.76 37.68
C SER A 571 7.13 14.24 36.89
N ALA A 572 7.19 12.99 36.43
CA ALA A 572 6.11 12.34 35.70
C ALA A 572 4.90 12.07 36.61
N ARG A 573 5.15 11.61 37.83
CA ARG A 573 4.12 11.47 38.87
C ARG A 573 3.40 12.78 39.16
N ARG A 574 4.16 13.86 39.43
CA ARG A 574 3.58 15.19 39.72
C ARG A 574 2.72 15.71 38.57
N ARG A 575 3.15 15.52 37.31
CA ARG A 575 2.34 15.90 36.14
C ARG A 575 1.00 15.17 36.13
N LEU A 576 1.01 13.86 36.36
CA LEU A 576 -0.20 13.05 36.37
C LEU A 576 -1.12 13.43 37.54
N GLU A 577 -0.61 13.57 38.75
CA GLU A 577 -1.40 13.96 39.93
C GLU A 577 -2.05 15.34 39.73
N ASN A 578 -1.31 16.32 39.21
CA ASN A 578 -1.85 17.64 38.89
C ASN A 578 -2.94 17.58 37.80
N PHE A 579 -2.74 16.74 36.78
CA PHE A 579 -3.74 16.53 35.74
C PHE A 579 -5.03 15.93 36.31
N VAL A 580 -4.92 14.82 37.06
CA VAL A 580 -6.08 14.14 37.65
C VAL A 580 -6.83 15.05 38.61
N ALA A 581 -6.12 15.82 39.44
CA ALA A 581 -6.73 16.79 40.36
C ALA A 581 -7.52 17.89 39.60
N ALA A 582 -7.00 18.35 38.45
CA ALA A 582 -7.67 19.36 37.64
C ALA A 582 -8.91 18.82 36.90
N GLN A 583 -8.85 17.58 36.40
CA GLN A 583 -9.96 17.00 35.63
C GLN A 583 -11.04 16.35 36.51
N THR A 584 -10.71 15.97 37.74
CA THR A 584 -11.67 15.32 38.65
C THR A 584 -11.80 16.03 40.01
N PRO A 585 -12.44 17.22 40.04
CA PRO A 585 -12.76 17.91 41.28
C PRO A 585 -13.76 17.05 42.09
N GLY A 586 -13.24 16.24 43.00
CA GLY A 586 -13.99 15.23 43.76
C GLY A 586 -13.24 13.91 43.99
N GLY A 587 -12.07 13.71 43.37
CA GLY A 587 -11.23 12.53 43.63
C GLY A 587 -11.78 11.23 43.04
N ARG A 588 -12.49 11.30 41.90
CA ARG A 588 -13.08 10.13 41.22
C ARG A 588 -12.03 9.07 40.87
N TYR A 589 -10.84 9.50 40.47
CA TYR A 589 -9.74 8.59 40.18
C TYR A 589 -8.62 8.75 41.22
N THR A 590 -8.19 7.63 41.78
CA THR A 590 -7.09 7.60 42.76
C THR A 590 -5.88 6.96 42.11
N ILE A 591 -4.75 7.67 42.17
CA ILE A 591 -3.44 7.12 41.81
C ILE A 591 -2.85 6.52 43.08
N VAL A 592 -2.58 5.22 43.06
CA VAL A 592 -1.92 4.52 44.17
C VAL A 592 -0.55 4.04 43.75
N GLU A 593 0.34 3.93 44.73
CA GLU A 593 1.62 3.27 44.55
C GLU A 593 1.49 1.84 45.03
N ASP A 594 1.84 0.88 44.16
CA ASP A 594 1.77 -0.54 44.45
C ASP A 594 3.03 -1.22 43.94
N ASN A 595 3.86 -1.72 44.87
CA ASN A 595 5.14 -2.37 44.61
C ASN A 595 6.06 -1.58 43.67
N GLY A 596 6.17 -0.26 43.89
CA GLY A 596 7.02 0.63 43.08
C GLY A 596 6.45 0.98 41.69
N SER A 597 5.21 0.59 41.42
CA SER A 597 4.45 1.04 40.24
C SER A 597 3.43 2.11 40.62
N LEU A 598 3.17 3.05 39.70
CA LEU A 598 1.95 3.86 39.75
C LEU A 598 0.80 3.08 39.14
N VAL A 599 -0.33 3.05 39.84
CA VAL A 599 -1.54 2.35 39.41
C VAL A 599 -2.72 3.32 39.43
N LEU A 600 -3.43 3.39 38.31
CA LEU A 600 -4.72 4.06 38.18
C LEU A 600 -5.79 2.98 37.96
N ARG A 601 -6.79 2.94 38.84
CA ARG A 601 -7.93 2.01 38.73
C ARG A 601 -9.14 2.75 38.20
N ILE A 602 -9.74 2.22 37.14
CA ILE A 602 -10.94 2.79 36.53
C ILE A 602 -12.01 1.69 36.47
N PRO A 603 -13.18 1.85 37.12
CA PRO A 603 -14.29 0.93 36.94
C PRO A 603 -14.68 0.84 35.46
N LYS A 604 -14.99 -0.36 34.96
CA LYS A 604 -15.41 -0.56 33.55
C LYS A 604 -16.62 0.31 33.20
N ALA A 605 -17.54 0.51 34.14
CA ALA A 605 -18.70 1.38 33.99
C ALA A 605 -18.33 2.84 33.67
N ASP A 606 -17.17 3.30 34.12
CA ASP A 606 -16.71 4.69 34.02
C ASP A 606 -15.79 4.94 32.83
N ILE A 607 -15.44 3.92 32.03
CA ILE A 607 -14.43 4.06 30.96
C ILE A 607 -14.80 5.11 29.89
N GLY A 608 -16.10 5.35 29.69
CA GLY A 608 -16.59 6.41 28.81
C GLY A 608 -16.30 7.81 29.35
N GLN A 609 -16.51 7.99 30.65
CA GLN A 609 -16.22 9.24 31.33
C GLN A 609 -14.70 9.47 31.40
N ALA A 610 -13.94 8.43 31.74
CA ALA A 610 -12.48 8.47 31.74
C ALA A 610 -11.91 8.86 30.38
N HIS A 611 -12.47 8.36 29.27
CA HIS A 611 -12.04 8.78 27.93
C HIS A 611 -12.20 10.29 27.69
N GLY A 612 -13.27 10.90 28.20
CA GLY A 612 -13.45 12.36 28.15
C GLY A 612 -12.45 13.10 29.05
N ASP A 613 -12.31 12.65 30.29
CA ASP A 613 -11.46 13.26 31.32
C ASP A 613 -9.97 13.19 30.94
N PHE A 614 -9.53 12.08 30.34
CA PHE A 614 -8.17 11.85 29.84
C PHE A 614 -8.05 12.07 28.33
N SER A 615 -8.82 12.99 27.75
CA SER A 615 -8.74 13.27 26.31
C SER A 615 -7.54 14.16 25.95
N MET A 616 -7.06 14.05 24.71
CA MET A 616 -6.08 15.00 24.16
C MET A 616 -6.57 16.46 24.23
N THR A 617 -7.88 16.68 24.15
CA THR A 617 -8.48 18.01 24.32
C THR A 617 -8.33 18.51 25.76
N ALA A 618 -8.56 17.66 26.76
CA ALA A 618 -8.34 18.01 28.17
C ALA A 618 -6.87 18.36 28.45
N LEU A 619 -5.93 17.55 27.94
CA LEU A 619 -4.49 17.83 28.02
C LEU A 619 -4.12 19.16 27.36
N LYS A 620 -4.55 19.39 26.13
CA LYS A 620 -4.28 20.63 25.40
C LYS A 620 -4.87 21.87 26.10
N ARG A 621 -6.01 21.74 26.79
CA ARG A 621 -6.60 22.82 27.59
C ARG A 621 -5.74 23.12 28.81
N GLN A 622 -5.33 22.09 29.55
CA GLN A 622 -4.49 22.26 30.73
C GLN A 622 -3.15 22.93 30.40
N ASP A 623 -2.48 22.52 29.33
CA ASP A 623 -1.19 23.10 28.93
C ASP A 623 -1.30 24.54 28.41
N ARG A 624 -2.51 25.00 28.06
CA ARG A 624 -2.78 26.37 27.59
C ARG A 624 -3.16 27.32 28.71
N VAL A 625 -3.49 26.82 29.90
CA VAL A 625 -3.70 27.67 31.08
C VAL A 625 -2.32 28.00 31.64
N PRO A 626 -1.92 29.29 31.73
CA PRO A 626 -0.70 29.65 32.43
C PRO A 626 -0.86 29.19 33.89
N GLY A 627 0.02 28.27 34.32
CA GLY A 627 0.05 27.75 35.68
C GLY A 627 0.58 28.75 36.70
#